data_AF-A0A242NFU9-F1
#
_entry.id   AF-A0A242NFU9-F1
#
_cell.length_a   1.000
_cell.length_b   1.000
_cell.length_c   1.000
_cell.angle_alpha   90.00
_cell.angle_beta   90.00
_cell.angle_gamma   90.00
#
_symmetry.space_group_name_H-M   'P 1'
#
loop_
_entity.id
_entity.type
_entity.pdbx_description
1 polymer ?
#
loop_
_entity_poly.entity_id
_entity_poly.type
_entity_poly.pdbx_seq_one_letter_code
_entity_poly.pdbx_strand_id
1 'polypeptide(L)'
;MDNLTLVTLAKLLGAFFYYSPNSKIVKPLIDGLLHIDELASWTDDKLIYEQCQILADQIQNPDLDFQFSLLFEGQGNMPVPPWGSVYLDQEKLLMGESQERYRQFLQQNGLTLNSGMNEPEDQFGLMLMAFALLAEKKQLSVAKQLITDHLSIWSSIYLNRLKHNEISFFYQALAVIAEQYLQILLNNIERDLL
;
A
#
# COMPACT_ATOMS: atom_id res chain seq x y z
N MET A 1 1.41 -2.86 -18.51
CA MET A 1 0.23 -3.11 -17.67
C MET A 1 -0.83 -2.07 -18.01
N ASP A 2 -2.07 -2.50 -18.31
CA ASP A 2 -3.17 -1.57 -18.60
C ASP A 2 -3.74 -0.92 -17.33
N ASN A 3 -4.57 0.12 -17.49
CA ASN A 3 -5.12 0.90 -16.38
C ASN A 3 -6.04 0.07 -15.46
N LEU A 4 -6.86 -0.84 -16.01
CA LEU A 4 -7.74 -1.68 -15.20
C LEU A 4 -6.94 -2.60 -14.28
N THR A 5 -5.86 -3.17 -14.80
CA THR A 5 -4.92 -4.00 -14.04
C THR A 5 -4.24 -3.18 -12.93
N LEU A 6 -3.72 -1.98 -13.24
CA LEU A 6 -3.10 -1.10 -12.23
C LEU A 6 -4.04 -0.75 -11.07
N VAL A 7 -5.29 -0.43 -11.38
CA VAL A 7 -6.34 -0.10 -10.40
C VAL A 7 -6.72 -1.32 -9.57
N THR A 8 -6.79 -2.49 -10.19
CA THR A 8 -7.09 -3.76 -9.49
C THR A 8 -5.99 -4.12 -8.51
N LEU A 9 -4.73 -4.02 -8.92
CA LEU A 9 -3.58 -4.25 -8.05
C LEU A 9 -3.51 -3.24 -6.90
N ALA A 10 -3.79 -1.95 -7.15
CA ALA A 10 -3.84 -0.94 -6.08
C ALA A 10 -4.87 -1.28 -5.00
N LYS A 11 -6.07 -1.73 -5.39
CA LYS A 11 -7.11 -2.16 -4.43
C LYS A 11 -6.68 -3.39 -3.65
N LEU A 12 -6.13 -4.38 -4.34
CA LEU A 12 -5.70 -5.64 -3.73
C LEU A 12 -4.57 -5.40 -2.73
N LEU A 13 -3.48 -4.77 -3.17
CA LEU A 13 -2.36 -4.41 -2.30
C LEU A 13 -2.82 -3.49 -1.17
N GLY A 14 -3.53 -2.41 -1.49
CA GLY A 14 -4.02 -1.46 -0.50
C GLY A 14 -4.84 -2.12 0.61
N ALA A 15 -5.67 -3.10 0.27
CA ALA A 15 -6.45 -3.85 1.25
C ALA A 15 -5.55 -4.71 2.17
N PHE A 16 -4.51 -5.37 1.66
CA PHE A 16 -3.61 -6.20 2.48
C PHE A 16 -2.56 -5.39 3.26
N PHE A 17 -2.38 -4.11 2.94
CA PHE A 17 -1.63 -3.16 3.78
C PHE A 17 -2.50 -2.48 4.85
N TYR A 18 -3.82 -2.63 4.80
CA TYR A 18 -4.75 -1.93 5.69
C TYR A 18 -5.55 -2.89 6.60
N TYR A 19 -5.88 -4.09 6.12
CA TYR A 19 -6.58 -5.10 6.91
C TYR A 19 -5.66 -6.29 7.19
N SER A 20 -5.78 -6.88 8.39
CA SER A 20 -5.18 -8.18 8.67
C SER A 20 -5.62 -9.21 7.61
N PRO A 21 -4.72 -10.10 7.15
CA PRO A 21 -5.04 -11.23 6.27
C PRO A 21 -6.15 -12.15 6.78
N ASN A 22 -6.39 -12.22 8.10
CA ASN A 22 -7.50 -13.00 8.68
C ASN A 22 -8.83 -12.24 8.77
N SER A 23 -8.84 -10.94 8.43
CA SER A 23 -10.06 -10.14 8.37
C SER A 23 -11.05 -10.69 7.36
N LYS A 24 -12.33 -10.67 7.72
CA LYS A 24 -13.44 -11.05 6.82
C LYS A 24 -13.47 -10.24 5.53
N ILE A 25 -12.88 -9.04 5.53
CA ILE A 25 -12.85 -8.13 4.39
C ILE A 25 -11.93 -8.64 3.29
N VAL A 26 -10.71 -9.08 3.65
CA VAL A 26 -9.69 -9.52 2.68
C VAL A 26 -9.65 -11.03 2.49
N LYS A 27 -10.31 -11.81 3.36
CA LYS A 27 -10.40 -13.27 3.21
C LYS A 27 -10.82 -13.75 1.81
N PRO A 28 -11.82 -13.13 1.13
CA PRO A 28 -12.17 -13.49 -0.25
C PRO A 28 -11.12 -13.12 -1.30
N LEU A 29 -10.13 -12.29 -0.94
CA LEU A 29 -9.09 -11.76 -1.83
C LEU A 29 -7.77 -12.51 -1.69
N ILE A 30 -7.64 -13.43 -0.73
CA ILE A 30 -6.39 -14.15 -0.45
C ILE A 30 -5.87 -14.86 -1.70
N ASP A 31 -6.70 -15.63 -2.38
CA ASP A 31 -6.26 -16.38 -3.57
C ASP A 31 -5.72 -15.44 -4.66
N GLY A 32 -6.35 -14.27 -4.83
CA GLY A 32 -5.89 -13.25 -5.77
C GLY A 32 -4.55 -12.61 -5.37
N LEU A 33 -4.28 -12.46 -4.06
CA LEU A 33 -2.97 -12.02 -3.58
C LEU A 33 -1.89 -13.10 -3.81
N LEU A 34 -2.21 -14.36 -3.54
CA LEU A 34 -1.27 -15.47 -3.65
C LEU A 34 -0.88 -15.79 -5.10
N HIS A 35 -1.68 -15.34 -6.07
CA HIS A 35 -1.45 -15.53 -7.52
C HIS A 35 -1.33 -14.17 -8.23
N ILE A 36 -0.88 -13.14 -7.52
CA ILE A 36 -0.78 -11.77 -8.06
C ILE A 36 0.26 -11.68 -9.19
N ASP A 37 1.21 -12.61 -9.23
CA ASP A 37 2.15 -12.83 -10.34
C ASP A 37 1.42 -13.11 -11.67
N GLU A 38 0.29 -13.81 -11.64
CA GLU A 38 -0.51 -14.13 -12.83
C GLU A 38 -1.42 -12.98 -13.27
N LEU A 39 -1.67 -12.01 -12.39
CA LEU A 39 -2.61 -10.91 -12.65
C LEU A 39 -2.04 -9.80 -13.55
N ALA A 40 -0.72 -9.77 -13.76
CA ALA A 40 -0.09 -8.75 -14.57
C ALA A 40 1.28 -9.18 -15.11
N SER A 41 1.79 -8.44 -16.09
CA SER A 41 3.20 -8.55 -16.49
C SER A 41 4.06 -7.68 -15.58
N TRP A 42 4.89 -8.34 -14.78
CA TRP A 42 5.77 -7.72 -13.80
C TRP A 42 7.09 -7.33 -14.46
N THR A 43 7.87 -6.45 -13.82
CA THR A 43 9.19 -6.08 -14.37
C THR A 43 10.19 -7.20 -14.16
N ASP A 44 10.05 -7.93 -13.05
CA ASP A 44 10.78 -9.16 -12.76
C ASP A 44 9.77 -10.23 -12.33
N ASP A 45 9.20 -10.93 -13.31
CA ASP A 45 8.18 -11.97 -13.07
C ASP A 45 8.71 -13.08 -12.14
N LYS A 46 10.00 -13.42 -12.25
CA LYS A 46 10.62 -14.45 -11.42
C LYS A 46 10.64 -14.03 -9.96
N LEU A 47 11.05 -12.79 -9.68
CA LEU A 47 11.05 -12.24 -8.33
C LEU A 47 9.65 -12.27 -7.73
N ILE A 48 8.63 -11.84 -8.48
CA ILE A 48 7.26 -11.77 -7.97
C ILE A 48 6.68 -13.16 -7.74
N TYR A 49 6.96 -14.13 -8.63
CA TYR A 49 6.61 -15.52 -8.41
C TYR A 49 7.22 -16.06 -7.10
N GLU A 50 8.52 -15.80 -6.84
CA GLU A 50 9.19 -16.19 -5.60
C GLU A 50 8.52 -15.54 -4.37
N GLN A 51 8.09 -14.29 -4.45
CA GLN A 51 7.35 -13.63 -3.36
C GLN A 51 5.98 -14.26 -3.14
N CYS A 52 5.27 -14.66 -4.20
CA CYS A 52 3.98 -15.35 -4.09
C CYS A 52 4.12 -16.69 -3.37
N GLN A 53 5.21 -17.43 -3.60
CA GLN A 53 5.49 -18.65 -2.84
C GLN A 53 5.70 -18.35 -1.34
N ILE A 54 6.44 -17.29 -1.00
CA ILE A 54 6.62 -16.87 0.40
C ILE A 54 5.27 -16.50 1.02
N LEU A 55 4.42 -15.74 0.31
CA LEU A 55 3.08 -15.40 0.80
C LEU A 55 2.24 -16.66 1.05
N ALA A 56 2.27 -17.63 0.13
CA ALA A 56 1.53 -18.89 0.26
C ALA A 56 2.00 -19.74 1.44
N ASP A 57 3.31 -19.78 1.70
CA ASP A 57 3.88 -20.47 2.85
C ASP A 57 3.52 -19.79 4.18
N GLN A 58 3.41 -18.46 4.18
CA GLN A 58 3.20 -17.67 5.40
C GLN A 58 1.74 -17.34 5.72
N ILE A 59 0.80 -17.50 4.78
CA ILE A 59 -0.61 -17.11 4.99
C ILE A 59 -1.31 -17.88 6.12
N GLN A 60 -0.83 -19.09 6.44
CA GLN A 60 -1.32 -19.90 7.56
C GLN A 60 -0.46 -19.78 8.83
N ASN A 61 0.48 -18.83 8.87
CA ASN A 61 1.30 -18.60 10.05
C ASN A 61 0.39 -18.19 11.24
N PRO A 62 0.40 -18.92 12.37
CA PRO A 62 -0.48 -18.63 13.50
C PRO A 62 -0.22 -17.25 14.12
N ASP A 63 0.97 -16.68 13.93
CA ASP A 63 1.35 -15.38 14.47
C ASP A 63 1.02 -14.21 13.52
N LEU A 64 0.42 -14.45 12.35
CA LEU A 64 0.23 -13.42 11.32
C LEU A 64 -0.62 -12.23 11.79
N ASP A 65 -1.65 -12.46 12.62
CA ASP A 65 -2.45 -11.38 13.24
C ASP A 65 -1.64 -10.54 14.22
N PHE A 66 -0.78 -11.20 15.00
CA PHE A 66 0.10 -10.52 15.94
C PHE A 66 1.16 -9.71 15.18
N GLN A 67 1.75 -10.28 14.14
CA GLN A 67 2.68 -9.60 13.24
C GLN A 67 2.04 -8.36 12.60
N PHE A 68 0.79 -8.47 12.13
CA PHE A 68 0.02 -7.34 11.63
C PHE A 68 -0.17 -6.27 12.72
N SER A 69 -0.57 -6.67 13.93
CA SER A 69 -0.78 -5.76 15.05
C SER A 69 0.49 -4.97 15.41
N LEU A 70 1.67 -5.61 15.38
CA LEU A 70 2.96 -4.97 15.61
C LEU A 70 3.34 -3.97 14.49
N LEU A 71 3.09 -4.33 13.24
CA LEU A 71 3.55 -3.57 12.07
C LEU A 71 2.60 -2.44 11.65
N PHE A 72 1.29 -2.59 11.91
CA PHE A 72 0.25 -1.71 11.36
C PHE A 72 -0.67 -1.08 12.41
N GLU A 73 -0.93 -1.74 13.55
CA GLU A 73 -1.88 -1.22 14.57
C GLU A 73 -1.19 -0.60 15.80
N GLY A 74 0.10 -0.86 15.99
CA GLY A 74 0.90 -0.20 17.02
C GLY A 74 0.82 -0.89 18.38
N GLN A 75 0.59 -2.20 18.40
CA GLN A 75 0.75 -2.97 19.61
C GLN A 75 2.24 -2.97 20.01
N GLY A 76 2.58 -2.26 21.10
CA GLY A 76 3.97 -2.15 21.55
C GLY A 76 4.79 -1.16 20.72
N ASN A 77 6.02 -1.52 20.36
CA ASN A 77 6.86 -0.68 19.49
C ASN A 77 6.56 -1.00 18.03
N MET A 78 6.21 0.01 17.23
CA MET A 78 5.97 -0.14 15.80
C MET A 78 7.24 0.24 15.02
N PRO A 79 8.03 -0.73 14.52
CA PRO A 79 9.33 -0.43 13.93
C PRO A 79 9.24 0.18 12.53
N VAL A 80 8.14 -0.07 11.81
CA VAL A 80 7.94 0.39 10.43
C VAL A 80 6.55 1.02 10.28
N PRO A 81 6.31 2.22 10.85
CA PRO A 81 4.97 2.79 10.84
C PRO A 81 4.46 3.06 9.41
N PRO A 82 3.22 2.70 9.06
CA PRO A 82 2.73 2.79 7.69
C PRO A 82 2.16 4.17 7.30
N TRP A 83 2.52 5.25 8.00
CA TRP A 83 2.00 6.60 7.76
C TRP A 83 3.08 7.52 7.20
N GLY A 84 2.75 8.26 6.13
CA GLY A 84 3.69 9.15 5.45
C GLY A 84 4.31 10.23 6.36
N SER A 85 3.51 10.79 7.26
CA SER A 85 3.94 11.80 8.24
C SER A 85 5.12 11.37 9.12
N VAL A 86 5.23 10.07 9.45
CA VAL A 86 6.39 9.54 10.20
C VAL A 86 7.71 9.67 9.45
N TYR A 87 7.66 9.69 8.11
CA TYR A 87 8.85 9.79 7.25
C TYR A 87 9.13 11.21 6.77
N LEU A 88 8.10 12.04 6.67
CA LEU A 88 8.17 13.36 6.07
C LEU A 88 8.34 14.47 7.11
N ASP A 89 7.67 14.37 8.25
CA ASP A 89 7.63 15.45 9.23
C ASP A 89 8.83 15.37 10.19
N GLN A 90 9.40 16.53 10.54
CA GLN A 90 10.63 16.61 11.35
C GLN A 90 10.47 15.97 12.73
N GLU A 91 9.27 16.07 13.30
CA GLU A 91 8.95 15.50 14.61
C GLU A 91 8.59 14.00 14.53
N LYS A 92 8.42 13.45 13.31
CA LYS A 92 7.99 12.06 13.04
C LYS A 92 6.70 11.67 13.77
N LEU A 93 5.85 12.65 14.04
CA LEU A 93 4.56 12.47 14.71
C LEU A 93 3.47 12.19 13.67
N LEU A 94 2.48 11.39 14.07
CA LEU A 94 1.25 11.22 13.30
C LEU A 94 0.45 12.52 13.28
N MET A 95 -0.29 12.75 12.19
CA MET A 95 -1.11 13.95 11.97
C MET A 95 -0.30 15.26 11.90
N GLY A 96 0.93 15.20 11.37
CA GLY A 96 1.75 16.37 11.10
C GLY A 96 1.34 17.14 9.82
N GLU A 97 2.18 18.10 9.42
CA GLU A 97 1.90 19.00 8.30
C GLU A 97 1.70 18.27 6.97
N SER A 98 2.50 17.22 6.72
CA SER A 98 2.35 16.41 5.51
C SER A 98 1.01 15.67 5.44
N GLN A 99 0.51 15.17 6.57
CA GLN A 99 -0.79 14.52 6.70
C GLN A 99 -1.92 15.50 6.44
N GLU A 100 -1.88 16.69 7.05
CA GLU A 100 -2.91 17.71 6.88
C GLU A 100 -2.97 18.21 5.43
N ARG A 101 -1.82 18.43 4.79
CA ARG A 101 -1.75 18.76 3.36
C ARG A 101 -2.36 17.66 2.50
N TYR A 102 -2.14 16.39 2.83
CA TYR A 102 -2.77 15.28 2.11
C TYR A 102 -4.29 15.22 2.33
N ARG A 103 -4.75 15.45 3.56
CA ARG A 103 -6.18 15.56 3.90
C ARG A 103 -6.86 16.66 3.07
N GLN A 104 -6.26 17.84 3.00
CA GLN A 104 -6.78 18.96 2.21
C GLN A 104 -6.81 18.64 0.72
N PHE A 105 -5.76 18.01 0.18
CA PHE A 105 -5.73 17.53 -1.20
C PHE A 105 -6.90 16.58 -1.50
N LEU A 106 -7.15 15.60 -0.63
CA LEU A 106 -8.29 14.68 -0.80
C LEU A 106 -9.63 15.42 -0.77
N GLN A 107 -9.83 16.31 0.20
CA GLN A 107 -11.08 17.08 0.35
C GLN A 107 -11.35 17.96 -0.87
N GLN A 108 -10.33 18.66 -1.38
CA GLN A 108 -10.44 19.51 -2.58
C GLN A 108 -10.84 18.73 -3.82
N ASN A 109 -10.49 17.44 -3.89
CA ASN A 109 -10.84 16.55 -5.00
C ASN A 109 -12.08 15.67 -4.72
N GLY A 110 -12.86 16.01 -3.68
CA GLY A 110 -14.12 15.33 -3.37
C GLY A 110 -13.94 13.92 -2.80
N LEU A 111 -12.80 13.66 -2.16
CA LEU A 111 -12.55 12.46 -1.38
C LEU A 111 -12.52 12.78 0.12
N THR A 112 -13.31 12.03 0.87
CA THR A 112 -13.27 12.04 2.33
C THR A 112 -13.17 10.60 2.77
N LEU A 113 -12.04 10.22 3.35
CA LEU A 113 -11.85 8.89 3.92
C LEU A 113 -12.51 8.88 5.29
N ASN A 114 -13.78 8.46 5.32
CA ASN A 114 -14.51 8.30 6.58
C ASN A 114 -14.60 6.81 6.90
N SER A 115 -13.53 6.25 7.48
CA SER A 115 -13.49 4.85 7.93
C SER A 115 -14.28 4.63 9.22
N GLY A 116 -14.86 5.68 9.82
CA GLY A 116 -15.45 5.64 11.16
C GLY A 116 -14.42 5.54 12.29
N MET A 117 -13.13 5.46 11.96
CA MET A 117 -12.00 5.49 12.89
C MET A 117 -11.22 6.78 12.68
N ASN A 118 -10.72 7.38 13.76
CA ASN A 118 -9.82 8.54 13.71
C ASN A 118 -8.40 8.12 13.27
N GLU A 119 -8.29 7.41 12.16
CA GLU A 119 -6.99 7.00 11.60
C GLU A 119 -6.49 8.05 10.60
N PRO A 120 -5.19 8.38 10.60
CA PRO A 120 -4.61 9.29 9.61
C PRO A 120 -4.79 8.78 8.17
N GLU A 121 -5.21 9.67 7.27
CA GLU A 121 -5.50 9.35 5.87
C GLU A 121 -4.24 8.92 5.08
N ASP A 122 -3.05 9.33 5.53
CA ASP A 122 -1.74 9.06 4.91
C ASP A 122 -1.19 7.65 5.20
N GLN A 123 -2.04 6.73 5.66
CA GLN A 123 -1.69 5.31 5.77
C GLN A 123 -1.49 4.70 4.37
N PHE A 124 -0.40 3.95 4.19
CA PHE A 124 0.04 3.46 2.87
C PHE A 124 -1.05 2.74 2.07
N GLY A 125 -1.75 1.79 2.70
CA GLY A 125 -2.83 1.03 2.09
C GLY A 125 -4.04 1.90 1.74
N LEU A 126 -4.42 2.84 2.62
CA LEU A 126 -5.45 3.85 2.34
C LEU A 126 -5.11 4.71 1.13
N MET A 127 -3.85 5.14 1.00
CA MET A 127 -3.40 5.94 -0.14
C MET A 127 -3.49 5.16 -1.48
N LEU A 128 -3.15 3.87 -1.49
CA LEU A 128 -3.32 3.00 -2.66
C LEU A 128 -4.79 2.85 -3.05
N MET A 129 -5.68 2.65 -2.08
CA MET A 129 -7.12 2.57 -2.33
C MET A 129 -7.70 3.91 -2.80
N ALA A 130 -7.21 5.05 -2.27
CA ALA A 130 -7.59 6.37 -2.73
C ALA A 130 -7.16 6.62 -4.18
N PHE A 131 -5.95 6.20 -4.57
CA PHE A 131 -5.51 6.22 -5.97
C PHE A 131 -6.47 5.44 -6.87
N ALA A 132 -6.80 4.19 -6.50
CA ALA A 132 -7.71 3.36 -7.28
C ALA A 132 -9.09 4.04 -7.45
N LEU A 133 -9.62 4.63 -6.38
CA LEU A 133 -10.90 5.32 -6.42
C LEU A 133 -10.88 6.56 -7.34
N LEU A 134 -9.81 7.34 -7.35
CA LEU A 134 -9.65 8.48 -8.28
C LEU A 134 -9.57 8.01 -9.73
N ALA A 135 -8.83 6.95 -9.99
CA ALA A 135 -8.69 6.37 -11.32
C ALA A 135 -10.03 5.83 -11.85
N GLU A 136 -10.82 5.14 -11.02
CA GLU A 136 -12.17 4.66 -11.37
C GLU A 136 -13.15 5.81 -11.66
N LYS A 137 -13.03 6.91 -10.91
CA LYS A 137 -13.76 8.16 -11.17
C LYS A 137 -13.26 8.92 -12.41
N LYS A 138 -12.29 8.37 -13.14
CA LYS A 138 -11.62 8.98 -14.32
C LYS A 138 -10.93 10.31 -14.00
N GLN A 139 -10.57 10.53 -12.74
CA GLN A 139 -9.80 11.71 -12.29
C GLN A 139 -8.30 11.43 -12.39
N LEU A 140 -7.82 11.07 -13.58
CA LEU A 140 -6.47 10.55 -13.79
C LEU A 140 -5.37 11.55 -13.42
N SER A 141 -5.57 12.85 -13.69
CA SER A 141 -4.63 13.89 -13.28
C SER A 141 -4.47 13.97 -11.76
N VAL A 142 -5.57 13.86 -11.02
CA VAL A 142 -5.57 13.85 -9.55
C VAL A 142 -4.95 12.56 -9.04
N ALA A 143 -5.26 11.41 -9.65
CA ALA A 143 -4.66 10.13 -9.31
C ALA A 143 -3.14 10.14 -9.49
N LYS A 144 -2.65 10.72 -10.60
CA LYS A 144 -1.22 10.95 -10.85
C LYS A 144 -0.62 11.80 -9.74
N GLN A 145 -1.25 12.94 -9.43
CA GLN A 145 -0.78 13.86 -8.39
C GLN A 145 -0.70 13.20 -7.00
N LEU A 146 -1.68 12.37 -6.63
CA LEU A 146 -1.64 11.59 -5.39
C LEU A 146 -0.37 10.75 -5.30
N ILE A 147 -0.05 10.03 -6.38
CA ILE A 147 1.12 9.16 -6.41
C ILE A 147 2.42 9.97 -6.40
N THR A 148 2.54 10.99 -7.24
CA THR A 148 3.78 11.76 -7.39
C THR A 148 4.06 12.65 -6.18
N ASP A 149 3.07 13.38 -5.70
CA ASP A 149 3.28 14.48 -4.76
C ASP A 149 3.10 14.05 -3.30
N HIS A 150 2.38 12.94 -3.07
CA HIS A 150 2.02 12.51 -1.71
C HIS A 150 2.54 11.12 -1.34
N LEU A 151 2.48 10.13 -2.25
CA LEU A 151 2.89 8.76 -1.92
C LEU A 151 4.39 8.50 -2.18
N SER A 152 4.87 8.82 -3.38
CA SER A 152 6.22 8.43 -3.83
C SER A 152 7.36 9.05 -3.02
N ILE A 153 7.10 10.22 -2.42
CA ILE A 153 8.07 11.00 -1.64
C ILE A 153 8.53 10.31 -0.34
N TRP A 154 7.83 9.26 0.10
CA TRP A 154 8.17 8.50 1.31
C TRP A 154 8.03 6.98 1.17
N SER A 155 7.23 6.49 0.22
CA SER A 155 6.92 5.07 0.09
C SER A 155 8.15 4.19 -0.14
N SER A 156 9.16 4.67 -0.86
CA SER A 156 10.41 3.94 -1.08
C SER A 156 11.16 3.65 0.23
N ILE A 157 11.21 4.62 1.14
CA ILE A 157 11.84 4.47 2.46
C ILE A 157 11.03 3.51 3.33
N TYR A 158 9.70 3.67 3.34
CA TYR A 158 8.79 2.79 4.08
C TYR A 158 8.91 1.34 3.61
N LEU A 159 8.73 1.08 2.31
CA LEU A 159 8.80 -0.26 1.73
C LEU A 159 10.19 -0.88 1.91
N ASN A 160 11.26 -0.10 1.78
CA ASN A 160 12.60 -0.62 2.06
C ASN A 160 12.77 -1.08 3.51
N ARG A 161 12.22 -0.34 4.49
CA ARG A 161 12.24 -0.80 5.88
C ARG A 161 11.35 -2.02 6.10
N LEU A 162 10.18 -2.07 5.46
CA LEU A 162 9.27 -3.20 5.59
C LEU A 162 9.87 -4.47 4.98
N LYS A 163 10.56 -4.39 3.83
CA LYS A 163 11.30 -5.52 3.24
C LYS A 163 12.36 -6.13 4.17
N HIS A 164 12.89 -5.36 5.11
CA HIS A 164 13.94 -5.78 6.03
C HIS A 164 13.45 -5.89 7.48
N ASN A 165 12.14 -5.92 7.71
CA ASN A 165 11.58 -6.08 9.05
C ASN A 165 11.90 -7.47 9.62
N GLU A 166 12.17 -7.62 10.92
CA GLU A 166 12.47 -8.92 11.53
C GLU A 166 11.22 -9.65 12.06
N ILE A 167 10.02 -9.10 11.82
CA ILE A 167 8.76 -9.55 12.43
C ILE A 167 8.04 -10.58 11.55
N SER A 168 8.01 -10.37 10.22
CA SER A 168 7.15 -11.15 9.33
C SER A 168 7.69 -11.24 7.91
N PHE A 169 7.98 -12.47 7.48
CA PHE A 169 8.32 -12.78 6.09
C PHE A 169 7.16 -12.53 5.12
N PHE A 170 5.91 -12.67 5.59
CA PHE A 170 4.73 -12.32 4.78
C PHE A 170 4.78 -10.84 4.37
N TYR A 171 4.99 -9.94 5.33
CA TYR A 171 5.05 -8.51 5.04
C TYR A 171 6.36 -8.07 4.35
N GLN A 172 7.45 -8.82 4.48
CA GLN A 172 8.63 -8.61 3.62
C GLN A 172 8.28 -8.88 2.16
N ALA A 173 7.65 -10.02 1.86
CA ALA A 173 7.26 -10.39 0.50
C ALA A 173 6.23 -9.42 -0.09
N LEU A 174 5.22 -9.04 0.71
CA LEU A 174 4.23 -8.04 0.30
C LEU A 174 4.88 -6.68 -0.04
N ALA A 175 5.90 -6.27 0.71
CA ALA A 175 6.64 -5.03 0.45
C ALA A 175 7.44 -5.07 -0.86
N VAL A 176 8.03 -6.21 -1.21
CA VAL A 176 8.72 -6.40 -2.50
C VAL A 176 7.75 -6.26 -3.66
N ILE A 177 6.59 -6.91 -3.58
CA ILE A 177 5.54 -6.83 -4.62
C ILE A 177 5.05 -5.39 -4.77
N ALA A 178 4.76 -4.71 -3.66
CA ALA A 178 4.29 -3.33 -3.67
C ALA A 178 5.32 -2.35 -4.23
N GLU A 179 6.61 -2.56 -3.96
CA GLU A 179 7.69 -1.73 -4.51
C GLU A 179 7.73 -1.84 -6.04
N GLN A 180 7.67 -3.06 -6.57
CA GLN A 180 7.68 -3.24 -8.02
C GLN A 180 6.40 -2.71 -8.67
N TYR A 181 5.25 -2.87 -8.01
CA TYR A 181 3.99 -2.25 -8.45
C TYR A 181 4.12 -0.73 -8.56
N LEU A 182 4.67 -0.05 -7.54
CA LEU A 182 4.85 1.40 -7.57
C LEU A 182 5.84 1.85 -8.64
N GLN A 183 6.89 1.08 -8.92
CA GLN A 183 7.82 1.37 -10.01
C GLN A 183 7.12 1.31 -11.37
N ILE A 184 6.30 0.28 -11.61
CA ILE A 184 5.51 0.17 -12.84
C ILE A 184 4.52 1.33 -12.94
N LEU A 185 3.85 1.67 -11.84
CA LEU A 185 2.88 2.76 -11.79
C LEU A 185 3.54 4.10 -12.12
N LEU A 186 4.66 4.44 -11.48
CA LEU A 186 5.40 5.68 -11.73
C LEU A 186 5.91 5.76 -13.17
N ASN A 187 6.46 4.67 -13.71
CA ASN A 187 6.88 4.60 -15.11
C ASN A 187 5.71 4.85 -16.08
N ASN A 188 4.51 4.38 -15.76
CA ASN A 188 3.31 4.65 -16.55
C ASN A 188 2.85 6.11 -16.41
N ILE A 189 2.97 6.72 -15.23
CA ILE A 189 2.69 8.15 -15.02
C ILE A 189 3.63 9.00 -15.88
N GLU A 190 4.93 8.76 -15.83
CA GLU A 190 5.95 9.52 -16.57
C GLU A 190 5.79 9.44 -18.09
N ARG A 191 5.27 8.31 -18.58
CA ARG A 191 5.01 8.08 -20.01
C ARG A 191 3.61 8.52 -20.46
N ASP A 192 2.82 9.11 -19.56
CA ASP A 192 1.41 9.46 -19.78
C ASP A 192 0.54 8.29 -20.27
N LEU A 193 0.80 7.09 -19.75
CA LEU A 193 0.09 5.84 -20.09
C LEU A 193 -1.06 5.51 -19.12
N LEU A 194 -1.43 6.46 -18.26
CA LEU A 194 -2.49 6.35 -17.26
C LEU A 194 -3.78 7.03 -17.71
#